data_AF-A0A2A4RVZ3-F1
#
_entry.id   AF-A0A2A4RVZ3-F1
#
_cell.length_a   1.000
_cell.length_b   1.000
_cell.length_c   1.000
_cell.angle_alpha   90.00
_cell.angle_beta   90.00
_cell.angle_gamma   90.00
#
_symmetry.space_group_name_H-M   'P 1'
#
loop_
_entity.id
_entity.type
_entity.pdbx_description
1 polymer ?
#
loop_
_entity_poly.entity_id
_entity_poly.type
_entity_poly.pdbx_seq_one_letter_code
_entity_poly.pdbx_strand_id
1 'polypeptide(L)' 'MAVAGIVSLPGMMTGKILAGTAPMEAVNYQILIMYMVTAGTGFGTIFAVTMGARHLFDGRERLRLDRLQKAIA' A
#
# COMPACT_ATOMS: atom_id res chain seq x y z
N MET A 1 -8.95 -11.13 15.09
CA MET A 1 -9.24 -12.03 13.95
C MET A 1 -10.44 -12.87 14.31
N ALA A 2 -11.49 -12.88 13.49
CA ALA A 2 -12.67 -13.71 13.71
C ALA A 2 -12.61 -14.91 12.76
N VAL A 3 -12.48 -16.11 13.32
CA VAL A 3 -12.54 -17.39 12.62
C VAL A 3 -13.98 -17.86 12.68
N ALA A 4 -14.64 -18.02 11.53
CA ALA A 4 -15.93 -18.69 11.43
C ALA A 4 -15.78 -19.85 10.42
N GLY A 5 -15.50 -21.05 10.94
CA GLY A 5 -15.29 -22.25 10.13
C GLY A 5 -13.88 -22.37 9.55
N ILE A 6 -13.58 -23.53 8.96
CA ILE A 6 -12.27 -24.02 8.44
C ILE A 6 -11.51 -23.01 7.54
N VAL A 7 -12.15 -21.94 7.07
CA VAL A 7 -11.59 -20.88 6.22
C VAL A 7 -11.74 -19.52 6.91
N SER A 8 -10.62 -18.83 7.13
CA SER A 8 -10.61 -17.48 7.68
C SER A 8 -10.88 -16.44 6.58
N LEU A 9 -12.07 -15.83 6.59
CA LEU A 9 -12.41 -14.73 5.70
C LEU A 9 -11.94 -13.37 6.28
N PRO A 10 -11.39 -12.45 5.47
CA PRO A 10 -10.99 -11.11 5.90
C PRO A 10 -12.13 -10.34 6.59
N GLY A 11 -11.80 -9.54 7.61
CA GLY A 11 -12.78 -8.89 8.50
C GLY A 11 -13.83 -8.03 7.77
N MET A 12 -13.43 -7.25 6.76
CA MET A 12 -14.38 -6.48 5.95
C MET A 12 -15.28 -7.36 5.08
N MET A 13 -14.79 -8.49 4.58
CA MET A 13 -15.59 -9.40 3.76
C MET A 13 -16.63 -10.10 4.61
N THR A 14 -16.23 -10.61 5.79
CA THR A 14 -17.15 -11.22 6.75
C THR A 14 -18.20 -10.20 7.22
N GLY A 15 -17.80 -8.97 7.52
CA GLY A 15 -18.74 -7.90 7.90
C GLY A 15 -19.76 -7.60 6.80
N LYS A 16 -19.33 -7.54 5.54
CA LYS A 16 -20.21 -7.39 4.37
C LYS A 16 -21.18 -8.57 4.23
N ILE A 17 -20.70 -9.80 4.36
CA ILE A 17 -21.53 -11.01 4.25
C ILE A 17 -22.58 -11.04 5.37
N LEU A 18 -22.19 -10.73 6.62
CA LEU A 18 -23.12 -10.66 7.76
C LEU A 18 -24.14 -9.53 7.62
N ALA A 19 -23.80 -8.45 6.93
CA ALA A 19 -24.72 -7.37 6.60
C ALA A 19 -25.70 -7.71 5.45
N GLY A 20 -25.67 -8.95 4.94
CA GLY A 20 -26.60 -9.45 3.91
C GLY A 20 -26.13 -9.27 2.47
N THR A 21 -24.89 -8.82 2.23
CA THR A 21 -24.35 -8.80 0.86
C THR A 21 -23.96 -10.20 0.39
N ALA A 22 -24.12 -10.47 -0.91
CA ALA A 22 -23.78 -11.76 -1.48
C ALA A 22 -22.27 -12.02 -1.36
N PRO A 23 -21.81 -13.24 -0.99
CA PRO A 23 -20.39 -13.55 -0.85
C PRO A 23 -19.55 -13.25 -2.09
N MET A 24 -20.11 -13.50 -3.29
CA MET A 24 -19.44 -13.17 -4.55
C MET A 24 -19.16 -11.67 -4.69
N GLU A 25 -20.08 -10.84 -4.23
CA GLU A 25 -19.93 -9.39 -4.26
C GLU A 25 -18.85 -8.94 -3.26
N ALA A 26 -18.88 -9.46 -2.02
CA ALA A 26 -17.86 -9.19 -1.01
C ALA A 26 -16.44 -9.57 -1.51
N VAL A 27 -16.31 -10.68 -2.24
CA VAL A 27 -15.06 -11.13 -2.89
C VAL A 27 -14.57 -10.16 -3.96
N ASN A 28 -15.43 -9.79 -4.90
CA ASN A 28 -15.05 -8.86 -5.97
C ASN A 28 -14.59 -7.50 -5.43
N TYR A 29 -15.27 -6.98 -4.41
CA TYR A 29 -14.85 -5.74 -3.76
C TYR A 29 -13.49 -5.87 -3.06
N GLN A 30 -13.22 -7.00 -2.40
CA GLN A 30 -11.94 -7.19 -1.74
C GLN A 30 -10.79 -7.27 -2.75
N ILE A 31 -10.98 -8.00 -3.86
CA ILE A 31 -9.99 -8.09 -4.93
C ILE A 31 -9.70 -6.71 -5.52
N LEU A 32 -10.73 -5.91 -5.77
CA LEU A 32 -10.59 -4.53 -6.24
C LEU A 32 -9.73 -3.68 -5.28
N ILE A 33 -10.03 -3.74 -3.98
CA ILE A 33 -9.27 -3.01 -2.95
C ILE A 33 -7.82 -3.47 -2.95
N MET A 34 -7.56 -4.77 -3.11
CA MET A 34 -6.19 -5.30 -3.14
C MET A 34 -5.40 -4.80 -4.35
N TYR A 35 -6.03 -4.67 -5.51
CA TYR A 35 -5.40 -4.03 -6.66
C TYR A 35 -5.13 -2.56 -6.43
N MET A 36 -6.08 -1.82 -5.85
CA MET A 36 -5.90 -0.39 -5.54
C MET A 36 -4.76 -0.15 -4.55
N VAL A 37 -4.69 -0.94 -3.48
CA VAL A 37 -3.62 -0.84 -2.47
C VAL A 37 -2.28 -1.19 -3.09
N THR A 38 -2.21 -2.29 -3.85
CA THR A 38 -0.97 -2.72 -4.52
C THR A 38 -0.47 -1.68 -5.51
N ALA A 39 -1.35 -1.17 -6.38
CA ALA A 39 -0.99 -0.16 -7.37
C ALA A 39 -0.60 1.17 -6.69
N GLY A 40 -1.41 1.66 -5.76
CA GLY A 40 -1.14 2.92 -5.06
C GLY A 40 0.16 2.88 -4.26
N THR A 41 0.40 1.80 -3.52
CA THR A 41 1.63 1.63 -2.76
C THR A 41 2.84 1.41 -3.67
N GLY A 42 2.69 0.63 -4.75
CA GLY A 42 3.75 0.37 -5.72
C GLY A 42 4.22 1.64 -6.41
N PHE A 43 3.29 2.39 -7.03
CA PHE A 43 3.61 3.65 -7.68
C PHE A 43 4.08 4.71 -6.68
N GLY A 44 3.43 4.81 -5.51
CA GLY A 44 3.83 5.74 -4.46
C GLY A 44 5.26 5.51 -3.98
N THR A 45 5.65 4.24 -3.79
CA THR A 45 7.01 3.87 -3.36
C THR A 45 8.04 4.20 -4.44
N ILE A 46 7.77 3.83 -5.71
CA ILE A 46 8.67 4.14 -6.83
C ILE A 46 8.85 5.65 -6.96
N PHE A 47 7.76 6.41 -6.88
CA PHE A 47 7.78 7.85 -6.98
C PHE A 47 8.58 8.49 -5.83
N ALA A 48 8.28 8.11 -4.59
CA ALA A 48 8.94 8.62 -3.40
C ALA A 48 10.44 8.32 -3.41
N VAL A 49 10.84 7.09 -3.73
CA VAL A 49 12.24 6.67 -3.77
C VAL A 49 12.99 7.36 -4.90
N THR A 50 12.40 7.45 -6.09
CA THR A 50 13.06 8.12 -7.24
C THR A 50 13.22 9.62 -6.99
N MET A 51 12.21 10.27 -6.41
CA MET A 51 12.28 11.69 -6.08
C MET A 51 13.31 11.94 -4.97
N GLY A 52 13.31 11.12 -3.92
CA GLY A 52 14.31 11.19 -2.86
C GLY A 52 15.73 10.96 -3.38
N ALA A 53 15.92 9.97 -4.26
CA ALA A 53 17.21 9.70 -4.89
C ALA A 53 17.68 10.89 -5.75
N ARG A 54 16.82 11.45 -6.61
CA ARG A 54 17.16 12.64 -7.41
C ARG A 54 17.47 13.86 -6.56
N HIS A 55 16.81 14.01 -5.41
CA HIS A 55 17.06 15.12 -4.51
C HIS A 55 18.40 14.98 -3.77
N LEU A 56 18.75 13.75 -3.36
CA LEU A 56 19.88 13.50 -2.47
C LEU A 56 21.19 13.15 -3.19
N PHE A 57 21.11 12.59 -4.40
CA PHE A 57 22.27 12.21 -5.20
C PHE A 57 22.60 13.30 -6.24
N ASP A 58 23.89 13.52 -6.46
CA ASP A 58 24.41 14.40 -7.53
C ASP A 58 24.60 13.61 -8.85
N GLY A 59 24.84 14.28 -9.97
CA GLY A 59 25.06 13.66 -11.29
C GLY A 59 26.27 12.71 -11.39
N ARG A 60 27.03 12.54 -10.30
CA ARG A 60 28.12 11.55 -10.14
C ARG A 60 27.76 10.42 -9.18
N GLU A 61 26.47 10.20 -8.93
CA GLU A 61 25.93 9.18 -8.01
C GLU A 61 26.47 9.27 -6.58
N ARG A 62 26.97 10.45 -6.19
CA ARG A 62 27.43 10.73 -4.83
C ARG A 62 26.26 11.22 -3.98
N LEU A 63 26.08 10.58 -2.83
CA LEU A 63 25.15 11.01 -1.80
C LEU A 63 25.63 12.34 -1.19
N ARG A 64 24.84 13.41 -1.32
CA ARG A 64 25.19 14.73 -0.76
C ARG A 64 24.61 14.89 0.64
N LEU A 65 25.42 14.59 1.66
CA LEU A 65 25.07 14.75 3.07
C LEU A 65 24.67 16.21 3.41
N ASP A 66 25.21 17.19 2.69
CA ASP A 66 24.83 18.61 2.85
C ASP A 66 23.33 18.86 2.64
N ARG A 67 22.70 18.15 1.70
CA ARG A 67 21.25 18.27 1.41
C ARG A 67 20.41 17.55 2.46
N LEU A 68 20.93 16.48 3.05
CA LEU A 68 20.30 15.78 4.16
C LEU A 68 20.27 16.64 5.43
N GLN A 69 21.41 17.26 5.76
CA GLN A 69 21.55 18.06 6.98
C GLN A 69 20.70 19.34 6.94
N LYS A 70 20.55 19.95 5.75
CA LYS A 70 19.60 21.07 5.55
C LYS A 70 18.13 20.68 5.61
N ALA A 71 17.77 19.43 5.34
CA ALA A 71 16.38 18.97 5.39
C ALA A 71 15.92 18.62 6.82
N ILE A 72 16.88 18.36 7.73
CA ILE A 72 16.62 17.97 9.13
C ILE A 72 16.69 19.19 10.07
N ALA A 73 17.40 20.26 9.69
CA ALA A 73 17.48 21.52 10.43
C ALA A 73 16.30 22.44 10.09
#